data_AF-A0A834I947-F1
#
_entry.id   AF-A0A834I947-F1
#
_cell.length_a   1.000
_cell.length_b   1.000
_cell.length_c   1.000
_cell.angle_alpha   90.00
_cell.angle_beta   90.00
_cell.angle_gamma   90.00
#
_symmetry.space_group_name_H-M   'P 1'
#
loop_
_entity.id
_entity.type
_entity.pdbx_description
1 polymer ?
#
loop_
_entity_poly.entity_id
_entity_poly.type
_entity_poly.pdbx_seq_one_letter_code
_entity_poly.pdbx_strand_id
1 'polypeptide(L)'
;MCTKRQILLLSSSKVHGFEFLEYAAQDINDLLNQNKVSSVLFIPYALSNHDDYQSRVEKPFKHWGYKIIGIHTQEHPVHAVEQAEAIFVGGGNTFRLLKKLYDLNLVKAIR
;
A
#
# COMPACT_ATOMS: atom_id res chain seq x y z
N MET A 1 -15.47 -0.58 21.12
CA MET A 1 -15.85 0.40 20.07
C MET A 1 -15.59 -0.25 18.73
N CYS A 2 -16.57 -0.32 17.83
CA CYS A 2 -16.34 -0.82 16.46
C CYS A 2 -15.56 0.25 15.71
N THR A 3 -14.27 0.03 15.43
CA THR A 3 -13.47 0.94 14.61
C THR A 3 -14.01 0.92 13.19
N LYS A 4 -14.46 2.06 12.70
CA LYS A 4 -14.94 2.21 11.32
C LYS A 4 -13.77 1.98 10.37
N ARG A 5 -13.91 1.05 9.42
CA ARG A 5 -12.92 0.84 8.35
C ARG A 5 -12.75 2.13 7.56
N GLN A 6 -11.50 2.55 7.36
CA GLN A 6 -11.16 3.70 6.52
C GLN A 6 -10.40 3.17 5.31
N ILE A 7 -11.01 3.28 4.13
CA ILE A 7 -10.51 2.64 2.90
C ILE A 7 -10.62 3.66 1.77
N LEU A 8 -9.53 3.83 1.03
CA LEU A 8 -9.49 4.59 -0.23
C LEU A 8 -9.29 3.61 -1.38
N LEU A 9 -10.27 3.55 -2.30
CA LEU A 9 -10.23 2.69 -3.47
C LEU A 9 -10.03 3.53 -4.73
N LEU A 10 -8.80 3.52 -5.25
CA LEU A 10 -8.42 4.28 -6.43
C LEU A 10 -8.61 3.44 -7.69
N SER A 11 -9.31 3.98 -8.71
CA SER A 11 -9.54 3.27 -9.98
C SER A 11 -8.28 3.13 -10.83
N SER A 12 -7.30 4.01 -10.67
CA SER A 12 -6.04 3.98 -11.40
C SER A 12 -4.92 4.58 -10.54
N SER A 13 -3.68 4.26 -10.85
CA SER A 13 -2.50 4.92 -10.26
C SER A 13 -1.93 6.06 -11.13
N LYS A 14 -2.44 6.21 -12.36
CA LYS A 14 -2.01 7.24 -13.30
C LYS A 14 -3.21 7.78 -14.07
N VAL A 15 -3.28 9.10 -14.18
CA VAL A 15 -4.25 9.84 -14.97
C VAL A 15 -3.48 10.68 -15.98
N HIS A 16 -4.01 10.89 -17.19
CA HIS A 16 -3.34 11.70 -18.20
C HIS A 16 -3.12 13.13 -17.68
N GLY A 17 -1.92 13.67 -17.87
CA GLY A 17 -1.52 14.99 -17.36
C GLY A 17 -1.06 15.01 -15.91
N PHE A 18 -1.06 13.86 -15.21
CA PHE A 18 -0.59 13.72 -13.84
C PHE A 18 0.55 12.71 -13.72
N GLU A 19 1.44 12.95 -12.76
CA GLU A 19 2.41 11.99 -12.27
C GLU A 19 1.74 10.86 -11.47
N PHE A 20 2.52 9.83 -11.18
CA PHE A 20 2.03 8.65 -10.45
C PHE A 20 1.45 9.03 -9.07
N LEU A 21 0.19 8.65 -8.84
CA LEU A 21 -0.64 8.98 -7.66
C LEU A 21 -0.88 10.47 -7.40
N GLU A 22 -0.38 11.38 -8.24
CA GLU A 22 -0.47 12.82 -8.01
C GLU A 22 -1.93 13.30 -7.93
N TYR A 23 -2.80 12.80 -8.82
CA TYR A 23 -4.21 13.19 -8.84
C TYR A 23 -4.97 12.85 -7.54
N ALA A 24 -4.49 11.85 -6.79
CA ALA A 24 -5.09 11.38 -5.54
C ALA A 24 -4.27 11.79 -4.30
N ALA A 25 -3.26 12.64 -4.47
CA ALA A 25 -2.34 13.02 -3.40
C ALA A 25 -3.08 13.61 -2.20
N GLN A 26 -4.07 14.47 -2.43
CA GLN A 26 -4.85 15.10 -1.37
C GLN A 26 -5.64 14.06 -0.57
N ASP A 27 -6.40 13.18 -1.24
CA ASP A 27 -7.19 12.14 -0.58
C ASP A 27 -6.33 11.16 0.23
N ILE A 28 -5.18 10.78 -0.31
CA ILE A 28 -4.21 9.91 0.38
C ILE A 28 -3.68 10.64 1.63
N ASN A 29 -3.24 11.88 1.49
CA ASN A 29 -2.67 12.65 2.59
C ASN A 29 -3.69 12.92 3.70
N ASP A 30 -4.91 13.28 3.34
CA ASP A 30 -5.96 13.53 4.33
C ASP A 30 -6.24 12.27 5.16
N LEU A 31 -6.37 11.12 4.50
CA LEU A 31 -6.57 9.85 5.19
C LEU A 31 -5.40 9.49 6.12
N LEU A 32 -4.16 9.61 5.64
CA LEU A 32 -2.98 9.23 6.43
C LEU A 32 -2.74 10.20 7.60
N ASN A 33 -2.87 11.51 7.36
CA ASN A 33 -2.68 12.54 8.39
C ASN A 33 -3.74 12.47 9.49
N GLN A 34 -5.01 12.22 9.14
CA GLN A 34 -6.09 12.07 10.13
C GLN A 34 -5.81 10.93 11.12
N ASN A 35 -5.09 9.89 10.69
CA ASN A 35 -4.70 8.76 11.53
C ASN A 35 -3.28 8.86 12.07
N LYS A 36 -2.59 10.01 11.87
CA LYS A 36 -1.21 10.25 12.32
C LYS A 36 -0.22 9.19 11.83
N VAL A 37 -0.42 8.71 10.60
CA VAL A 37 0.44 7.70 9.99
C VAL A 37 1.79 8.32 9.66
N SER A 38 2.86 7.62 10.03
CA SER A 38 4.25 7.93 9.71
C SER A 38 4.86 6.93 8.72
N SER A 39 4.31 5.72 8.67
CA SER A 39 4.78 4.64 7.80
C SER A 39 3.64 3.83 7.16
N VAL A 40 3.88 3.39 5.92
CA VAL A 40 2.91 2.63 5.13
C VAL A 40 3.54 1.31 4.70
N LEU A 41 2.90 0.20 5.06
CA LEU A 41 3.27 -1.12 4.57
C LEU A 41 2.78 -1.28 3.13
N PHE A 42 3.70 -1.49 2.20
CA PHE A 42 3.40 -1.68 0.79
C PHE A 42 3.29 -3.15 0.41
N ILE A 43 2.21 -3.51 -0.28
CA ILE A 43 1.96 -4.84 -0.83
C ILE A 43 2.14 -4.82 -2.37
N PRO A 44 3.30 -5.27 -2.90
CA PRO A 44 3.67 -5.14 -4.31
C PRO A 44 3.24 -6.31 -5.20
N TYR A 45 2.55 -7.31 -4.65
CA TYR A 45 2.44 -8.63 -5.28
C TYR A 45 1.64 -8.69 -6.58
N ALA A 46 0.99 -7.59 -6.97
CA ALA A 46 0.34 -7.48 -8.27
C ALA A 46 1.33 -7.41 -9.46
N LEU A 47 2.62 -7.14 -9.22
CA LEU A 47 3.69 -7.10 -10.24
C LEU A 47 4.86 -8.04 -9.89
N SER A 48 5.70 -8.37 -10.88
CA SER A 48 6.85 -9.27 -10.76
C SER A 48 8.04 -8.70 -10.00
N ASN A 49 8.46 -7.49 -10.35
CA ASN A 49 9.58 -6.84 -9.71
C ASN A 49 9.07 -6.00 -8.53
N HIS A 50 9.21 -6.53 -7.33
CA HIS A 50 8.71 -5.89 -6.11
C HIS A 50 9.57 -4.71 -5.67
N ASP A 51 10.90 -4.79 -5.83
CA ASP A 51 11.84 -3.73 -5.44
C ASP A 51 11.70 -2.49 -6.33
N ASP A 52 11.60 -2.70 -7.65
CA ASP A 52 11.33 -1.61 -8.59
C ASP A 52 9.96 -0.97 -8.31
N TYR A 53 8.97 -1.79 -7.95
CA TYR A 53 7.64 -1.27 -7.66
C TYR A 53 7.64 -0.43 -6.36
N GLN A 54 8.30 -0.92 -5.30
CA GLN A 54 8.49 -0.17 -4.07
C GLN A 54 9.18 1.16 -4.36
N SER A 55 10.27 1.15 -5.14
CA SER A 55 11.01 2.37 -5.50
C SER A 55 10.14 3.42 -6.22
N ARG A 56 9.15 2.99 -7.01
CA ARG A 56 8.19 3.89 -7.67
C ARG A 56 7.18 4.48 -6.70
N VAL A 57 6.68 3.67 -5.76
CA VAL A 57 5.72 4.10 -4.73
C VAL A 57 6.39 4.98 -3.68
N GLU A 58 7.64 4.72 -3.34
CA GLU A 58 8.42 5.50 -2.38
C GLU A 58 8.56 6.97 -2.76
N LYS A 59 8.68 7.29 -4.05
CA LYS A 59 8.90 8.67 -4.52
C LYS A 59 7.83 9.66 -4.02
N PRO A 60 6.53 9.49 -4.33
CA PRO A 60 5.49 10.40 -3.84
C PRO A 60 5.31 10.31 -2.32
N PHE A 61 5.33 9.11 -1.72
CA PHE A 61 5.12 8.97 -0.29
C PHE A 61 6.22 9.64 0.55
N LYS A 62 7.49 9.51 0.12
CA LYS A 62 8.62 10.22 0.76
C LYS A 62 8.49 11.73 0.62
N HIS A 63 8.04 12.22 -0.54
CA HIS A 63 7.77 13.64 -0.74
C HIS A 63 6.68 14.15 0.20
N TRP A 64 5.67 13.33 0.49
CA TRP A 64 4.60 13.63 1.45
C TRP A 64 4.98 13.38 2.92
N GLY A 65 6.18 12.87 3.20
CA GLY A 65 6.68 12.66 4.56
C GLY A 65 6.41 11.27 5.16
N TYR A 66 5.95 10.29 4.37
CA TYR A 66 5.74 8.92 4.83
C TYR A 66 6.89 7.99 4.45
N LYS A 67 7.22 7.08 5.37
CA LYS A 67 8.12 5.95 5.10
C LYS A 67 7.35 4.81 4.44
N ILE A 68 7.87 4.25 3.35
CA ILE A 68 7.35 3.00 2.79
C ILE A 68 8.17 1.82 3.31
N ILE A 69 7.48 0.73 3.62
CA ILE A 69 8.08 -0.55 3.99
C ILE A 69 7.48 -1.63 3.07
N GLY A 70 8.28 -2.26 2.22
CA GLY A 70 7.78 -3.36 1.38
C GLY A 70 7.63 -4.65 2.16
N ILE A 71 6.41 -5.21 2.16
CA ILE A 71 6.11 -6.47 2.84
C ILE A 71 6.95 -7.64 2.29
N HIS A 72 7.42 -7.57 1.04
CA HIS A 72 8.25 -8.61 0.42
C HIS A 72 9.66 -8.69 0.99
N THR A 73 10.10 -7.70 1.76
CA THR A 73 11.39 -7.70 2.48
C THR A 73 11.26 -8.22 3.92
N GLN A 74 10.03 -8.51 4.36
CA GLN A 74 9.74 -8.91 5.75
C GLN A 74 9.79 -10.43 5.88
N GLU A 75 10.52 -10.93 6.87
CA GLU A 75 10.59 -12.36 7.19
C GLU A 75 9.24 -12.91 7.69
N HIS A 76 8.49 -12.09 8.42
CA HIS A 76 7.18 -12.42 8.98
C HIS A 76 6.10 -11.48 8.44
N PRO A 77 5.61 -11.70 7.21
CA PRO A 77 4.73 -10.75 6.51
C PRO A 77 3.36 -10.59 7.19
N VAL A 78 2.84 -11.62 7.86
CA VAL A 78 1.61 -11.52 8.66
C VAL A 78 1.80 -10.56 9.83
N HIS A 79 2.91 -10.70 10.57
CA HIS A 79 3.22 -9.81 11.67
C HIS A 79 3.43 -8.36 11.19
N ALA A 80 4.07 -8.18 10.03
CA ALA A 80 4.22 -6.86 9.43
C ALA A 80 2.87 -6.18 9.15
N VAL A 81 1.85 -6.94 8.71
CA VAL A 81 0.48 -6.43 8.52
C VAL A 81 -0.16 -6.04 9.85
N GLU A 82 0.00 -6.85 10.90
CA GLU A 82 -0.56 -6.58 12.23
C GLU A 82 0.03 -5.32 12.89
N GLN A 83 1.29 -5.00 12.58
CA GLN A 83 1.99 -3.81 13.12
C GLN A 83 1.87 -2.57 12.22
N ALA A 84 1.26 -2.69 11.04
CA ALA A 84 1.20 -1.59 10.08
C ALA A 84 0.25 -0.48 10.55
N GLU A 85 0.71 0.77 10.47
CA GLU A 85 -0.13 1.95 10.69
C GLU A 85 -1.12 2.17 9.53
N ALA A 86 -0.67 1.88 8.31
CA ALA A 86 -1.49 1.86 7.09
C ALA A 86 -0.94 0.84 6.09
N ILE A 87 -1.82 0.37 5.19
CA ILE A 87 -1.49 -0.59 4.14
C ILE A 87 -1.81 0.03 2.78
N PHE A 88 -0.85 -0.01 1.87
CA PHE A 88 -1.06 0.34 0.46
C PHE A 88 -0.90 -0.91 -0.42
N VAL A 89 -1.94 -1.26 -1.17
CA VAL A 89 -1.91 -2.41 -2.09
C VAL A 89 -1.73 -1.93 -3.52
N GLY A 90 -0.61 -2.29 -4.14
CA GLY A 90 -0.29 -1.88 -5.50
C GLY A 90 -1.21 -2.56 -6.53
N GLY A 91 -1.58 -1.80 -7.57
CA GLY A 91 -2.30 -2.33 -8.74
C GLY A 91 -1.39 -3.17 -9.66
N GLY A 92 -2.00 -3.94 -10.57
CA GLY A 92 -1.31 -4.85 -11.49
C GLY A 92 -2.22 -6.03 -11.86
N ASN A 93 -1.68 -7.25 -11.83
CA ASN A 93 -2.47 -8.46 -12.08
C ASN A 93 -3.14 -8.97 -10.78
N THR A 94 -4.47 -8.95 -10.74
CA THR A 94 -5.26 -9.35 -9.55
C THR A 94 -5.12 -10.83 -9.20
N PHE A 95 -5.01 -11.74 -10.18
CA PHE A 95 -4.85 -13.17 -9.90
C PHE A 95 -3.51 -13.46 -9.23
N ARG A 96 -2.44 -12.80 -9.71
CA ARG A 96 -1.10 -12.87 -9.11
C ARG A 96 -1.10 -12.32 -7.68
N LEU A 97 -1.70 -11.14 -7.48
CA LEU A 97 -1.87 -10.54 -6.16
C LEU A 97 -2.57 -11.51 -5.21
N LEU A 98 -3.77 -11.97 -5.61
CA LEU A 98 -4.61 -12.80 -4.76
C LEU A 98 -3.93 -14.13 -4.42
N LYS A 99 -3.31 -14.79 -5.42
CA LYS A 99 -2.53 -16.02 -5.19
C LYS A 99 -1.47 -15.79 -4.12
N LYS A 100 -0.67 -14.73 -4.24
CA LYS A 100 0.43 -14.47 -3.30
C LYS A 100 -0.08 -14.11 -1.90
N LEU A 101 -1.21 -13.40 -1.79
CA LEU A 101 -1.85 -13.13 -0.50
C LEU A 101 -2.33 -14.42 0.17
N TYR A 102 -2.88 -15.38 -0.58
CA TYR A 102 -3.25 -16.69 -0.03
C TYR A 102 -2.03 -17.53 0.35
N ASP A 103 -1.03 -17.62 -0.52
CA ASP A 103 0.22 -18.37 -0.26
C ASP A 103 0.91 -17.92 1.05
N LEU A 104 0.77 -16.63 1.39
CA LEU A 104 1.38 -16.01 2.58
C LEU A 104 0.41 -15.79 3.75
N ASN A 105 -0.82 -16.32 3.68
CA ASN A 105 -1.87 -16.16 4.71
C ASN A 105 -2.26 -14.70 5.04
N LEU A 106 -2.08 -13.78 4.09
CA LEU A 106 -2.30 -12.35 4.28
C LEU A 106 -3.76 -11.91 4.13
N VAL A 107 -4.59 -12.70 3.45
CA VAL A 107 -6.01 -12.34 3.22
C VAL A 107 -6.76 -12.12 4.54
N LYS A 108 -6.51 -12.97 5.54
CA LYS A 108 -7.14 -12.83 6.86
C LYS A 108 -6.53 -11.68 7.66
N ALA A 109 -5.21 -11.49 7.58
CA ALA A 109 -4.52 -10.43 8.32
C ALA A 109 -4.93 -9.02 7.85
N ILE A 110 -5.28 -8.85 6.56
CA ILE A 110 -5.67 -7.56 5.98
C ILE A 110 -7.16 -7.21 6.22
N ARG A 111 -8.03 -8.19 6.47
CA ARG A 111 -9.51 -8.02 6.52
C ARG A 111 -10.03 -7.59 7.90
#